data_AF-A0A950PY05-F1
#
_entry.id   AF-A0A950PY05-F1
#
_cell.length_a   1.000
_cell.length_b   1.000
_cell.length_c   1.000
_cell.angle_alpha   90.00
_cell.angle_beta   90.00
_cell.angle_gamma   90.00
#
_symmetry.space_group_name_H-M   'P 1'
#
loop_
_entity.id
_entity.type
_entity.pdbx_description
1 polymer ?
#
loop_
_entity_poly.entity_id
_entity_poly.type
_entity_poly.pdbx_seq_one_letter_code
_entity_poly.pdbx_strand_id
1 'polypeptide(L)'
;MALSPNDMDFIQNFSTLWAVFLGALLATIGGFTATQLEWYLERRRREKNAALFFGEVLSTMHILLGMATRATTIGDPYGPITLRLFRSALGEVEIYNRNRETLYDLRDATLRARIHTLMLRVGMSVDGIFDFTNTLAAVRRELEHPAISVDERSKLETRVAGLETSRQGSLEFVQENAELMTAIIKQLEPMAGFSFENVEKAVRNA
;
A
#
# COMPACT_ATOMS: atom_id res chain seq x y z
N MET A 1 23.71 -54.11 55.48
CA MET A 1 24.55 -52.90 55.56
C MET A 1 23.56 -51.74 55.78
N ALA A 2 23.43 -51.26 57.02
CA ALA A 2 22.46 -50.21 57.35
C ALA A 2 23.06 -48.85 56.99
N LEU A 3 22.33 -48.04 56.22
CA LEU A 3 22.73 -46.68 55.86
C LEU A 3 22.82 -45.83 57.14
N SER A 4 23.90 -45.05 57.28
CA SER A 4 24.05 -44.16 58.43
C SER A 4 23.12 -42.95 58.27
N PRO A 5 22.68 -42.32 59.37
CA PRO A 5 21.81 -41.12 59.31
C PRO A 5 22.38 -39.99 58.43
N ASN A 6 23.70 -39.83 58.41
CA ASN A 6 24.38 -38.84 57.59
C ASN A 6 24.30 -39.15 56.07
N ASP A 7 24.23 -40.43 55.68
CA ASP A 7 24.07 -40.82 54.29
C ASP A 7 22.63 -40.51 53.80
N MET A 8 21.64 -40.63 54.68
CA MET A 8 20.24 -40.29 54.38
C MET A 8 20.05 -38.77 54.23
N ASP A 9 20.69 -37.97 55.07
CA ASP A 9 20.67 -36.50 54.98
C ASP A 9 21.37 -35.99 53.70
N PHE A 10 22.47 -36.64 53.28
CA PHE A 10 23.13 -36.30 52.02
C PHE A 10 22.25 -36.59 50.80
N ILE A 11 21.57 -37.75 50.78
CA ILE A 11 20.64 -38.12 49.70
C ILE A 11 19.44 -37.16 49.64
N GLN A 12 18.88 -36.76 50.79
CA GLN A 12 17.77 -35.81 50.85
C GLN A 12 18.18 -34.41 50.37
N ASN A 13 19.35 -33.91 50.79
CA ASN A 13 19.86 -32.61 50.35
C ASN A 13 20.22 -32.61 48.86
N PHE A 14 20.80 -33.70 48.35
CA PHE A 14 21.08 -33.85 46.91
C PHE A 14 19.79 -33.88 46.08
N SER A 15 18.75 -34.57 46.56
CA SER A 15 17.43 -34.59 45.90
C SER A 15 16.79 -33.19 45.84
N THR A 16 16.93 -32.41 46.91
CA THR A 16 16.41 -31.04 46.99
C THR A 16 17.17 -30.09 46.05
N LEU A 17 18.51 -30.19 46.01
CA LEU A 17 19.34 -29.39 45.11
C LEU A 17 19.05 -29.70 43.64
N TRP A 18 18.87 -30.98 43.30
CA TRP A 18 18.52 -31.39 41.94
C TRP A 18 17.12 -30.92 41.54
N ALA A 19 16.14 -30.96 42.45
CA ALA A 19 14.81 -30.43 42.21
C ALA A 19 14.81 -28.92 41.96
N VAL A 20 15.58 -28.15 42.74
CA VAL A 20 15.73 -26.69 42.54
C VAL A 20 16.45 -26.39 41.22
N PHE A 21 17.52 -27.12 40.91
CA PHE A 21 18.25 -26.96 39.65
C PHE A 21 17.38 -27.27 38.44
N LEU A 22 16.64 -28.37 38.47
CA LEU A 22 15.71 -28.75 37.40
C LEU A 22 14.57 -27.73 37.28
N GLY A 23 14.05 -27.23 38.39
CA GLY A 23 13.04 -26.17 38.42
C GLY A 23 13.54 -24.87 37.77
N ALA A 24 14.76 -24.43 38.09
CA ALA A 24 15.38 -23.26 37.50
C ALA A 24 15.65 -23.43 35.99
N LEU A 25 16.12 -24.62 35.57
CA LEU A 25 16.33 -24.95 34.16
C LEU A 25 15.00 -24.93 33.38
N LEU A 26 13.96 -25.59 33.91
CA LEU A 26 12.64 -25.63 33.30
C LEU A 26 12.01 -24.23 33.23
N ALA A 27 12.15 -23.41 34.27
CA ALA A 27 11.69 -22.03 34.25
C ALA A 27 12.40 -21.20 33.18
N THR A 28 13.71 -21.40 33.00
CA THR A 28 14.51 -20.67 31.99
C THR A 28 14.13 -21.09 30.58
N ILE A 29 13.98 -22.40 30.33
CA ILE A 29 13.54 -22.94 29.03
C ILE A 29 12.11 -22.52 28.74
N GLY A 30 11.22 -22.60 29.74
CA GLY A 30 9.83 -22.17 29.64
C GLY A 30 9.71 -20.69 29.29
N GLY A 31 10.46 -19.83 29.99
CA GLY A 31 10.53 -18.40 29.69
C GLY A 31 11.03 -18.12 28.28
N PHE A 32 12.16 -18.73 27.88
CA PHE A 32 12.73 -18.53 26.54
C PHE A 32 11.78 -19.00 25.42
N THR A 33 11.21 -20.20 25.56
CA THR A 33 10.29 -20.76 24.55
C THR A 33 9.00 -19.94 24.43
N ALA A 34 8.44 -19.47 25.55
CA ALA A 34 7.28 -18.58 25.54
C ALA A 34 7.58 -17.27 24.81
N THR A 35 8.71 -16.63 25.11
CA THR A 35 9.14 -15.40 24.43
C THR A 35 9.30 -15.65 22.92
N GLN A 36 10.03 -16.69 22.51
CA GLN A 36 10.23 -16.99 21.08
C GLN A 36 8.90 -17.22 20.34
N LEU A 37 7.96 -17.93 20.97
CA LEU A 37 6.64 -18.16 20.40
C LEU A 37 5.85 -16.86 20.26
N GLU A 38 5.91 -15.99 21.26
CA GLU A 38 5.26 -14.67 21.24
C GLU A 38 5.80 -13.80 20.09
N TRP A 39 7.12 -13.68 19.95
CA TRP A 39 7.76 -12.95 18.84
C TRP A 39 7.34 -13.49 17.47
N TYR A 40 7.25 -14.81 17.33
CA TYR A 40 6.82 -15.45 16.10
C TYR A 40 5.35 -15.12 15.74
N LEU A 41 4.46 -15.26 16.73
CA LEU A 41 3.03 -14.96 16.56
C LEU A 41 2.81 -13.47 16.25
N GLU A 42 3.52 -12.60 16.96
CA GLU A 42 3.40 -11.15 16.77
C GLU A 42 3.92 -10.73 15.39
N ARG A 43 5.06 -11.30 14.94
CA ARG A 43 5.58 -11.01 13.59
C ARG A 43 4.61 -11.46 12.50
N ARG A 44 3.97 -12.63 12.65
CA ARG A 44 2.93 -13.10 11.71
C ARG A 44 1.71 -12.19 11.72
N ARG A 45 1.27 -11.73 12.90
CA ARG A 45 0.14 -10.82 13.02
C ARG A 45 0.43 -9.47 12.36
N ARG A 46 1.62 -8.90 12.57
CA ARG A 46 2.04 -7.64 11.93
C ARG A 46 2.08 -7.76 10.41
N GLU A 47 2.67 -8.84 9.90
CA GLU A 47 2.71 -9.10 8.46
C GLU A 47 1.30 -9.25 7.85
N LYS A 48 0.41 -10.00 8.51
CA LYS A 48 -0.99 -10.13 8.08
C LYS A 48 -1.70 -8.77 8.05
N ASN A 49 -1.55 -7.97 9.09
CA ASN A 49 -2.17 -6.65 9.19
C ASN A 49 -1.64 -5.69 8.11
N ALA A 50 -0.33 -5.69 7.87
CA ALA A 50 0.26 -4.91 6.78
C ALA A 50 -0.27 -5.37 5.42
N ALA A 51 -0.35 -6.68 5.18
CA ALA A 51 -0.88 -7.22 3.93
C ALA A 51 -2.36 -6.86 3.70
N LEU A 52 -3.18 -6.89 4.76
CA LEU A 52 -4.56 -6.43 4.73
C LEU A 52 -4.62 -4.94 4.37
N PHE A 53 -3.89 -4.09 5.10
CA PHE A 53 -3.88 -2.66 4.87
C PHE A 53 -3.47 -2.28 3.44
N PHE A 54 -2.32 -2.79 2.95
CA PHE A 54 -1.87 -2.48 1.60
C PHE A 54 -2.78 -3.07 0.53
N GLY A 55 -3.37 -4.23 0.79
CA GLY A 55 -4.37 -4.81 -0.12
C GLY A 55 -5.61 -3.93 -0.23
N GLU A 56 -6.14 -3.43 0.88
CA GLU A 56 -7.30 -2.53 0.91
C GLU A 56 -7.02 -1.20 0.20
N VAL A 57 -5.87 -0.57 0.47
CA VAL A 57 -5.47 0.69 -0.18
C VAL A 57 -5.31 0.49 -1.69
N LEU A 58 -4.59 -0.55 -2.12
CA LEU A 58 -4.38 -0.84 -3.54
C LEU A 58 -5.67 -1.21 -4.25
N SER A 59 -6.55 -2.00 -3.63
CA SER A 59 -7.85 -2.36 -4.20
C SER A 59 -8.76 -1.15 -4.35
N THR A 60 -8.85 -0.31 -3.32
CA THR A 60 -9.67 0.92 -3.37
C THR A 60 -9.15 1.88 -4.43
N MET A 61 -7.83 2.08 -4.48
CA MET A 61 -7.20 2.90 -5.50
C MET A 61 -7.43 2.34 -6.92
N HIS A 62 -7.28 1.02 -7.13
CA HIS A 62 -7.58 0.38 -8.42
C HIS A 62 -9.02 0.63 -8.88
N ILE A 63 -9.99 0.50 -7.97
CA ILE A 63 -11.40 0.78 -8.24
C ILE A 63 -11.61 2.25 -8.62
N LEU A 64 -11.05 3.19 -7.85
CA LEU A 64 -11.14 4.62 -8.12
C LEU A 64 -10.53 5.00 -9.48
N LEU A 65 -9.33 4.49 -9.79
CA LEU A 65 -8.67 4.74 -11.07
C LEU A 65 -9.43 4.12 -12.25
N GLY A 66 -10.00 2.93 -12.07
CA GLY A 66 -10.86 2.30 -13.06
C GLY A 66 -12.15 3.10 -13.30
N MET A 67 -12.77 3.66 -12.26
CA MET A 67 -13.91 4.55 -12.39
C MET A 67 -13.54 5.87 -13.05
N ALA A 68 -12.42 6.49 -12.66
CA ALA A 68 -11.93 7.72 -13.26
C ALA A 68 -11.66 7.53 -14.75
N THR A 69 -10.97 6.43 -15.11
CA THR A 69 -10.71 6.07 -16.51
C THR A 69 -12.00 5.90 -17.31
N ARG A 70 -12.99 5.17 -16.79
CA ARG A 70 -14.30 5.05 -17.47
C ARG A 70 -15.02 6.38 -17.58
N ALA A 71 -14.91 7.26 -16.58
CA ALA A 71 -15.49 8.59 -16.66
C ALA A 71 -14.86 9.44 -17.78
N THR A 72 -13.57 9.22 -18.12
CA THR A 72 -12.94 9.92 -19.25
C THR A 72 -13.61 9.63 -20.59
N THR A 73 -14.29 8.48 -20.74
CA THR A 73 -14.97 8.10 -21.99
C THR A 73 -16.42 8.58 -22.05
N ILE A 74 -16.93 9.24 -21.00
CA ILE A 74 -18.33 9.65 -20.88
C ILE A 74 -18.40 11.16 -20.63
N GLY A 75 -18.85 11.93 -21.60
CA GLY A 75 -19.00 13.38 -21.46
C GLY A 75 -17.67 14.13 -21.57
N ASP A 76 -17.42 15.07 -20.65
CA ASP A 76 -16.14 15.80 -20.58
C ASP A 76 -15.05 14.92 -19.95
N PRO A 77 -14.02 14.50 -20.71
CA PRO A 77 -13.02 13.56 -20.23
C PRO A 77 -12.26 14.05 -19.00
N TYR A 78 -12.13 15.36 -18.83
CA TYR A 78 -11.43 15.98 -17.70
C TYR A 78 -12.34 16.91 -16.91
N GLY A 79 -13.64 16.59 -16.91
CA GLY A 79 -14.65 17.34 -16.19
C GLY A 79 -14.57 17.16 -14.65
N PRO A 80 -15.41 17.88 -13.89
CA PRO A 80 -15.34 17.91 -12.43
C PRO A 80 -15.50 16.54 -11.75
N ILE A 81 -16.30 15.64 -12.33
CA ILE A 81 -16.53 14.29 -11.79
C ILE A 81 -15.27 13.43 -11.96
N THR A 82 -14.72 13.40 -13.17
CA THR A 82 -13.50 12.64 -13.48
C THR A 82 -12.32 13.11 -12.62
N LEU A 83 -12.11 14.42 -12.54
CA LEU A 83 -11.07 15.00 -11.69
C LEU A 83 -11.30 14.74 -10.20
N ARG A 84 -12.55 14.64 -9.73
CA ARG A 84 -12.85 14.28 -8.34
C ARG A 84 -12.44 12.83 -8.04
N LEU A 85 -12.68 11.91 -8.97
CA LEU A 85 -12.26 10.51 -8.83
C LEU A 85 -10.73 10.38 -8.78
N PHE A 86 -10.01 11.08 -9.66
CA PHE A 86 -8.55 11.14 -9.59
C PHE A 86 -8.05 11.73 -8.26
N ARG A 87 -8.73 12.77 -7.75
CA ARG A 87 -8.38 13.36 -6.45
C ARG A 87 -8.61 12.37 -5.30
N SER A 88 -9.68 11.58 -5.34
CA SER A 88 -9.90 10.51 -4.37
C SER A 88 -8.78 9.46 -4.43
N ALA A 89 -8.30 9.11 -5.62
CA ALA A 89 -7.17 8.19 -5.77
C ALA A 89 -5.87 8.77 -5.16
N LEU A 90 -5.60 10.08 -5.30
CA LEU A 90 -4.50 10.73 -4.57
C LEU A 90 -4.69 10.67 -3.04
N GLY A 91 -5.93 10.71 -2.56
CA GLY A 91 -6.23 10.48 -1.14
C GLY A 91 -5.72 9.12 -0.64
N GLU A 92 -5.82 8.07 -1.45
CA GLU A 92 -5.26 6.74 -1.15
C GLU A 92 -3.73 6.73 -1.15
N VAL A 93 -3.09 7.49 -2.05
CA VAL A 93 -1.63 7.71 -2.04
C VAL A 93 -1.19 8.38 -0.73
N GLU A 94 -1.95 9.34 -0.22
CA GLU A 94 -1.67 9.98 1.06
C GLU A 94 -1.90 9.07 2.27
N ILE A 95 -2.92 8.21 2.23
CA ILE A 95 -3.13 7.16 3.24
C ILE A 95 -1.92 6.21 3.26
N TYR A 96 -1.45 5.79 2.10
CA TYR A 96 -0.23 5.02 1.96
C TYR A 96 0.99 5.74 2.54
N ASN A 97 1.24 7.00 2.15
CA ASN A 97 2.42 7.76 2.57
C ASN A 97 2.50 7.91 4.10
N ARG A 98 1.34 8.11 4.76
CA ARG A 98 1.25 8.24 6.22
C ARG A 98 1.50 6.94 6.99
N ASN A 99 1.31 5.79 6.36
CA ASN A 99 1.45 4.47 6.98
C ASN A 99 2.57 3.65 6.32
N ARG A 100 3.46 4.28 5.56
CA ARG A 100 4.45 3.59 4.71
C ARG A 100 5.44 2.75 5.52
N GLU A 101 5.66 3.08 6.78
CA GLU A 101 6.52 2.32 7.69
C GLU A 101 5.96 0.92 8.00
N THR A 102 4.64 0.75 7.96
CA THR A 102 4.01 -0.59 8.08
C THR A 102 4.41 -1.53 6.94
N LEU A 103 4.94 -0.98 5.84
CA LEU A 103 5.48 -1.77 4.73
C LEU A 103 6.63 -2.68 5.18
N TYR A 104 7.43 -2.26 6.18
CA TYR A 104 8.55 -3.05 6.72
C TYR A 104 8.10 -4.31 7.51
N ASP A 105 6.81 -4.43 7.82
CA ASP A 105 6.25 -5.64 8.40
C ASP A 105 6.04 -6.76 7.36
N LEU A 106 5.95 -6.44 6.07
CA LEU A 106 5.99 -7.43 5.00
C LEU A 106 7.39 -8.03 4.88
N ARG A 107 7.52 -9.37 4.85
CA ARG A 107 8.83 -10.03 4.76
C ARG A 107 9.47 -9.88 3.39
N ASP A 108 8.68 -9.96 2.32
CA ASP A 108 9.17 -9.92 0.94
C ASP A 108 9.65 -8.52 0.53
N ALA A 109 10.97 -8.36 0.42
CA ALA A 109 11.60 -7.10 0.04
C ALA A 109 11.26 -6.64 -1.38
N THR A 110 11.07 -7.58 -2.30
CA THR A 110 10.73 -7.28 -3.70
C THR A 110 9.30 -6.75 -3.77
N LEU A 111 8.38 -7.39 -3.04
CA LEU A 111 7.00 -6.92 -2.94
C LEU A 111 6.92 -5.51 -2.35
N ARG A 112 7.68 -5.23 -1.28
CA ARG A 112 7.77 -3.87 -0.71
C ARG A 112 8.22 -2.84 -1.74
N ALA A 113 9.31 -3.12 -2.46
CA ALA A 113 9.83 -2.22 -3.48
C ALA A 113 8.82 -1.99 -4.62
N ARG A 114 8.11 -3.03 -5.05
CA ARG A 114 7.06 -2.94 -6.07
C ARG A 114 5.89 -2.09 -5.61
N ILE A 115 5.38 -2.31 -4.39
CA ILE A 115 4.30 -1.49 -3.80
C ILE A 115 4.75 -0.03 -3.77
N HIS A 116 5.92 0.26 -3.20
CA HIS A 116 6.41 1.63 -3.07
C HIS A 116 6.56 2.32 -4.43
N THR A 117 7.21 1.66 -5.39
CA THR A 117 7.41 2.20 -6.73
C THR A 117 6.09 2.46 -7.45
N LEU A 118 5.13 1.54 -7.30
CA LEU A 118 3.80 1.69 -7.89
C LEU A 118 3.07 2.92 -7.33
N MET A 119 3.05 3.10 -6.00
CA MET A 119 2.41 4.24 -5.37
C MET A 119 3.00 5.57 -5.85
N LEU A 120 4.33 5.64 -5.98
CA LEU A 120 5.01 6.83 -6.51
C LEU A 120 4.64 7.09 -7.98
N ARG A 121 4.66 6.05 -8.83
CA ARG A 121 4.31 6.18 -10.26
C ARG A 121 2.87 6.67 -10.44
N VAL A 122 1.94 6.11 -9.68
CA VAL A 122 0.53 6.50 -9.71
C VAL A 122 0.37 7.94 -9.25
N GLY A 123 0.92 8.31 -8.09
CA GLY A 123 0.86 9.67 -7.56
C GLY A 123 1.35 10.71 -8.59
N MET A 124 2.56 10.52 -9.12
CA MET A 124 3.14 11.42 -10.13
C MET A 124 2.28 11.51 -11.40
N SER A 125 1.77 10.38 -11.89
CA SER A 125 0.95 10.36 -13.12
C SER A 125 -0.40 11.07 -12.93
N VAL A 126 -1.04 10.90 -11.76
CA VAL A 126 -2.29 11.56 -11.44
C VAL A 126 -2.09 13.06 -11.21
N ASP A 127 -1.02 13.46 -10.50
CA ASP A 127 -0.65 14.88 -10.35
C ASP A 127 -0.42 15.54 -11.71
N GLY A 128 0.27 14.84 -12.63
CA GLY A 128 0.47 15.31 -14.00
C GLY A 128 -0.85 15.61 -14.73
N ILE A 129 -1.90 14.82 -14.52
CA ILE A 129 -3.24 15.10 -15.11
C ILE A 129 -3.77 16.45 -14.60
N PHE A 130 -3.63 16.75 -13.31
CA PHE A 130 -4.06 18.02 -12.74
C PHE A 130 -3.23 19.19 -13.26
N ASP A 131 -1.90 19.05 -13.27
CA ASP A 131 -0.99 20.11 -13.71
C ASP A 131 -1.23 20.50 -15.17
N PHE A 132 -1.35 19.50 -16.06
CA PHE A 132 -1.66 19.76 -17.46
C PHE A 132 -3.06 20.32 -17.65
N THR A 133 -4.06 19.87 -16.87
CA THR A 133 -5.43 20.41 -16.95
C THR A 133 -5.49 21.87 -16.50
N ASN A 134 -4.81 22.23 -15.41
CA ASN A 134 -4.73 23.61 -14.93
C ASN A 134 -3.99 24.51 -15.92
N THR A 135 -2.89 24.02 -16.49
CA THR A 135 -2.11 24.75 -17.50
C THR A 135 -2.91 24.95 -18.78
N LEU A 136 -3.63 23.93 -19.25
CA LEU A 136 -4.54 24.03 -20.40
C LEU A 136 -5.62 25.07 -20.17
N ALA A 137 -6.25 25.08 -18.99
CA ALA A 137 -7.26 26.08 -18.65
C ALA A 137 -6.70 27.51 -18.61
N ALA A 138 -5.43 27.70 -18.24
CA ALA A 138 -4.76 29.00 -18.32
C ALA A 138 -4.50 29.41 -19.78
N VAL A 139 -3.88 28.54 -20.57
CA VAL A 139 -3.54 28.82 -21.98
C VAL A 139 -4.79 29.05 -22.84
N ARG A 140 -5.88 28.30 -22.60
CA ARG A 140 -7.14 28.50 -23.31
C ARG A 140 -7.79 29.86 -23.01
N ARG A 141 -7.68 30.35 -21.76
CA ARG A 141 -8.13 31.71 -21.42
C ARG A 141 -7.32 32.79 -22.14
N GLU A 142 -6.03 32.56 -22.36
CA GLU A 142 -5.19 33.49 -23.16
C GLU A 142 -5.63 33.51 -24.63
N LEU A 143 -6.01 32.37 -25.21
CA LEU A 143 -6.54 32.26 -26.58
C LEU A 143 -7.87 32.98 -26.80
N GLU A 144 -8.67 33.14 -25.75
CA GLU A 144 -9.94 33.87 -25.77
C GLU A 144 -9.74 35.40 -25.77
N HIS A 145 -8.51 35.90 -25.54
CA HIS A 145 -8.25 37.33 -25.50
C HIS A 145 -8.44 37.97 -26.90
N PRO A 146 -9.29 39.01 -27.03
CA PRO A 146 -9.70 39.54 -28.33
C PRO A 146 -8.58 40.28 -29.10
N ALA A 147 -7.49 40.67 -28.42
CA ALA A 147 -6.38 41.41 -29.01
C ALA A 147 -5.13 40.55 -29.32
N ILE A 148 -5.26 39.22 -29.39
CA ILE A 148 -4.12 38.35 -29.69
C ILE A 148 -3.74 38.41 -31.18
N SER A 149 -2.44 38.47 -31.48
CA SER A 149 -1.96 38.42 -32.86
C SER A 149 -2.12 37.02 -33.46
N VAL A 150 -2.12 36.93 -34.80
CA VAL A 150 -2.23 35.64 -35.52
C VAL A 150 -1.04 34.72 -35.20
N ASP A 151 0.17 35.27 -35.10
CA ASP A 151 1.38 34.53 -34.76
C ASP A 151 1.34 33.98 -33.31
N GLU A 152 0.93 34.81 -32.35
CA GLU A 152 0.76 34.39 -30.95
C GLU A 152 -0.33 33.32 -30.81
N ARG A 153 -1.46 33.48 -31.50
CA ARG A 153 -2.54 32.49 -31.52
C ARG A 153 -2.03 31.13 -32.00
N SER A 154 -1.27 31.10 -33.10
CA SER A 154 -0.69 29.86 -33.64
C SER A 154 0.28 29.18 -32.65
N LYS A 155 1.10 29.97 -31.95
CA LYS A 155 2.01 29.47 -30.90
C LYS A 155 1.25 28.87 -29.72
N LEU A 156 0.20 29.55 -29.25
CA LEU A 156 -0.64 29.06 -28.16
C LEU A 156 -1.41 27.80 -28.54
N GLU A 157 -1.96 27.72 -29.75
CA GLU A 157 -2.63 26.51 -30.27
C GLU A 157 -1.67 25.32 -30.33
N THR A 158 -0.44 25.52 -30.80
CA THR A 158 0.61 24.49 -30.79
C THR A 158 0.91 24.02 -29.36
N ARG A 159 0.98 24.97 -28.41
CA ARG A 159 1.19 24.66 -26.99
C ARG A 159 0.02 23.88 -26.39
N VAL A 160 -1.23 24.23 -26.74
CA VAL A 160 -2.43 23.49 -26.31
C VAL A 160 -2.35 22.04 -26.78
N ALA A 161 -2.05 21.81 -28.07
CA ALA A 161 -1.94 20.46 -28.61
C ALA A 161 -0.88 19.63 -27.85
N GLY A 162 0.31 20.21 -27.59
CA GLY A 162 1.36 19.52 -26.83
C GLY A 162 0.97 19.19 -25.38
N LEU A 163 0.25 20.09 -24.71
CA LEU A 163 -0.26 19.86 -23.35
C LEU A 163 -1.37 18.80 -23.32
N GLU A 164 -2.25 18.77 -24.33
CA GLU A 164 -3.28 17.74 -24.48
C GLU A 164 -2.66 16.36 -24.68
N THR A 165 -1.65 16.24 -25.55
CA THR A 165 -0.89 14.99 -25.73
C THR A 165 -0.21 14.56 -24.43
N SER A 166 0.40 15.49 -23.71
CA SER A 166 1.10 15.18 -22.44
C SER A 166 0.12 14.71 -21.36
N ARG A 167 -1.04 15.37 -21.23
CA ARG A 167 -2.12 14.97 -20.32
C ARG A 167 -2.66 13.58 -20.63
N GLN A 168 -2.84 13.28 -21.93
CA GLN A 168 -3.27 11.98 -22.38
C GLN A 168 -2.23 10.90 -22.06
N GLY A 169 -0.95 11.18 -22.24
CA GLY A 169 0.14 10.28 -21.84
C GLY A 169 0.14 10.01 -20.34
N SER A 170 -0.15 11.01 -19.49
CA SER A 170 -0.33 10.78 -18.05
C SER A 170 -1.50 9.86 -17.73
N LEU A 171 -2.62 9.99 -18.45
CA LEU A 171 -3.77 9.10 -18.29
C LEU A 171 -3.44 7.65 -18.68
N GLU A 172 -2.74 7.45 -19.80
CA GLU A 172 -2.28 6.13 -20.24
C GLU A 172 -1.36 5.48 -19.19
N PHE A 173 -0.41 6.25 -18.64
CA PHE A 173 0.43 5.79 -17.54
C PHE A 173 -0.38 5.39 -16.30
N VAL A 174 -1.43 6.13 -15.95
CA VAL A 174 -2.32 5.75 -14.84
C VAL A 174 -2.98 4.39 -15.12
N GLN A 175 -3.46 4.16 -16.34
CA GLN A 175 -4.12 2.92 -16.73
C GLN A 175 -3.15 1.72 -16.65
N GLU A 176 -1.95 1.85 -17.20
CA GLU A 176 -0.92 0.82 -17.12
C GLU A 176 -0.58 0.47 -15.66
N ASN A 177 -0.41 1.47 -14.80
CA ASN A 177 -0.13 1.23 -13.39
C ASN A 177 -1.33 0.61 -12.65
N ALA A 178 -2.57 0.95 -13.02
CA ALA A 178 -3.75 0.34 -12.44
C ALA A 178 -3.80 -1.17 -12.71
N GLU A 179 -3.37 -1.64 -13.87
CA GLU A 179 -3.28 -3.08 -14.17
C GLU A 179 -2.21 -3.79 -13.32
N LEU A 180 -1.08 -3.13 -13.07
CA LEU A 180 -0.02 -3.68 -12.20
C LEU A 180 -0.48 -3.85 -10.74
N MET A 181 -1.46 -3.06 -10.28
CA MET A 181 -2.04 -3.21 -8.93
C MET A 181 -2.66 -4.58 -8.73
N THR A 182 -3.40 -5.10 -9.71
CA THR A 182 -4.09 -6.39 -9.61
C THR A 182 -3.12 -7.53 -9.30
N ALA A 183 -1.95 -7.52 -9.96
CA ALA A 183 -0.92 -8.52 -9.73
C ALA A 183 -0.30 -8.43 -8.32
N ILE A 184 -0.17 -7.23 -7.76
CA ILE A 184 0.35 -7.00 -6.41
C ILE A 184 -0.70 -7.39 -5.36
N ILE A 185 -1.96 -7.00 -5.56
CA ILE A 185 -3.08 -7.39 -4.70
C ILE A 185 -3.14 -8.92 -4.57
N LYS A 186 -3.02 -9.65 -5.69
CA LYS A 186 -3.03 -11.12 -5.68
C LYS A 186 -1.87 -11.73 -4.88
N GLN A 187 -0.72 -11.08 -4.84
CA GLN A 187 0.43 -11.52 -4.02
C GLN A 187 0.21 -11.25 -2.52
N LEU A 188 -0.62 -10.27 -2.15
CA LEU A 188 -0.93 -9.94 -0.75
C LEU A 188 -1.99 -10.89 -0.15
N GLU A 189 -2.91 -11.43 -0.96
CA GLU A 189 -3.97 -12.35 -0.49
C GLU A 189 -3.49 -13.50 0.41
N PRO A 190 -2.44 -14.29 0.07
CA PRO A 190 -1.97 -15.37 0.94
C PRO A 190 -1.40 -14.88 2.27
N MET A 191 -0.83 -13.67 2.31
CA MET A 191 -0.29 -13.07 3.54
C MET A 191 -1.42 -12.51 4.42
N ALA A 192 -2.41 -11.89 3.78
CA ALA A 192 -3.59 -11.34 4.42
C ALA A 192 -4.55 -12.44 4.93
N GLY A 193 -4.54 -13.62 4.30
CA GLY A 193 -5.52 -14.67 4.55
C GLY A 193 -6.94 -14.22 4.19
N PHE A 194 -7.07 -13.35 3.19
CA PHE A 194 -8.30 -12.70 2.76
C PHE A 194 -8.25 -12.45 1.24
N SER A 195 -9.39 -12.55 0.55
CA SER A 195 -9.48 -12.22 -0.87
C SER A 195 -10.09 -10.84 -1.09
N PHE A 196 -9.35 -10.00 -1.82
CA PHE A 196 -9.75 -8.61 -2.07
C PHE A 196 -10.77 -8.46 -3.20
N GLU A 197 -11.06 -9.53 -3.96
CA GLU A 197 -12.16 -9.55 -4.94
C GLU A 197 -13.53 -9.24 -4.27
N ASN A 198 -13.66 -9.58 -2.98
CA ASN A 198 -14.87 -9.28 -2.21
C ASN A 198 -15.03 -7.78 -1.94
N VAL A 199 -13.93 -7.04 -1.80
CA VAL A 199 -13.95 -5.57 -1.62
C VAL A 199 -14.49 -4.92 -2.89
N GLU A 200 -13.99 -5.33 -4.06
CA GLU A 200 -14.47 -4.82 -5.33
C GLU A 200 -15.96 -5.10 -5.55
N LYS A 201 -16.42 -6.33 -5.24
CA LYS A 201 -17.84 -6.68 -5.31
C LYS A 201 -18.70 -5.85 -4.38
N ALA A 202 -18.25 -5.63 -3.14
CA ALA A 202 -18.98 -4.83 -2.16
C ALA A 202 -19.15 -3.38 -2.62
N VAL A 203 -18.09 -2.78 -3.17
CA VAL A 203 -18.14 -1.39 -3.65
C VAL A 203 -18.97 -1.25 -4.93
N ARG A 204 -18.90 -2.22 -5.86
CA ARG A 204 -19.68 -2.17 -7.12
C ARG A 204 -21.18 -2.39 -6.94
N ASN A 205 -21.58 -3.09 -5.87
CA ASN A 205 -22.98 -3.41 -5.59
C ASN A 205 -23.64 -2.43 -4.58
N ALA A 206 -22.87 -1.46 -4.07
CA ALA A 206 -23.37 -0.40 -3.18
C ALA A 206 -23.99 0.76 -3.99
#